data_AF-A0A7C5KF91-F1
#
_entry.id   AF-A0A7C5KF91-F1
#
_cell.length_a   1.000
_cell.length_b   1.000
_cell.length_c   1.000
_cell.angle_alpha   90.00
_cell.angle_beta   90.00
_cell.angle_gamma   90.00
#
_symmetry.space_group_name_H-M   'P 1'
#
loop_
_entity.id
_entity.type
_entity.pdbx_description
1 polymer ?
#
loop_
_entity_poly.entity_id
_entity_poly.type
_entity_poly.pdbx_seq_one_letter_code
_entity_poly.pdbx_strand_id
1 'polypeptide(L)'
;MSAPGSRLSTGEDRRGRPVLAVLGGSSAFTPLLASALAGLAGEIPRLQVRLQGRNPAHLDPVTRFCNLHASARGVDHAYQWTLSPAEAMEGADLVVNQVRVGGWEGRTRDETFPLPFGYPGDETIGPGGLLSALRSAGPVLELGRLAAGR
;
A
#
# COMPACT_ATOMS: atom_id res chain seq x y z
N MET A 1 6.21 -1.27 -28.00
CA MET A 1 5.62 -0.09 -27.33
C MET A 1 5.83 -0.26 -25.83
N SER A 2 6.82 0.43 -25.26
CA SER A 2 7.11 0.34 -23.82
C SER A 2 6.07 1.10 -23.03
N ALA A 3 5.47 0.45 -22.02
CA ALA A 3 4.58 1.11 -21.06
C ALA A 3 5.35 2.19 -20.29
N PRO A 4 4.73 3.34 -19.95
CA PRO A 4 5.37 4.36 -19.14
C PRO A 4 5.39 3.86 -17.69
N GLY A 5 6.46 3.17 -17.30
CA GLY A 5 6.72 2.91 -15.89
C GLY A 5 6.92 4.25 -15.19
N SER A 6 6.00 4.64 -14.30
CA SER A 6 6.22 5.85 -13.50
C SER A 6 7.40 5.60 -12.59
N ARG A 7 8.50 6.31 -12.85
CA ARG A 7 9.64 6.43 -11.94
C ARG A 7 9.28 7.50 -10.92
N LEU A 8 9.52 7.23 -9.64
CA LEU A 8 9.54 8.28 -8.61
C LEU A 8 10.39 9.44 -9.15
N SER A 9 9.85 10.65 -9.17
CA SER A 9 10.59 11.81 -9.71
C SER A 9 11.80 12.09 -8.82
N THR A 10 13.01 12.04 -9.38
CA THR A 10 14.27 12.17 -8.62
C THR A 10 14.68 13.60 -8.22
N GLY A 11 13.88 14.62 -8.50
CA GLY A 11 14.05 16.02 -8.04
C GLY A 11 12.67 16.69 -8.01
N GLU A 12 12.31 17.61 -7.13
CA GLU A 12 13.07 18.74 -6.57
C GLU A 12 12.62 19.17 -5.15
N ASP A 13 11.90 18.34 -4.38
CA ASP A 13 11.34 18.77 -3.07
C ASP A 13 11.77 17.86 -1.90
N ARG A 14 13.08 17.57 -1.78
CA ARG A 14 13.62 16.69 -0.71
C ARG A 14 13.87 17.39 0.62
N ARG A 15 13.82 18.72 0.69
CA ARG A 15 14.08 19.45 1.94
C ARG A 15 12.77 19.74 2.67
N GLY A 16 12.37 18.79 3.53
CA GLY A 16 11.41 19.04 4.61
C GLY A 16 10.02 18.43 4.48
N ARG A 17 9.73 17.62 3.45
CA ARG A 17 8.46 16.88 3.34
C ARG A 17 8.62 15.43 3.80
N PRO A 18 7.88 14.99 4.82
CA PRO A 18 7.91 13.59 5.22
C PRO A 18 7.41 12.67 4.10
N VAL A 19 8.07 11.53 3.96
CA VAL A 19 7.77 10.48 3.00
C VAL A 19 6.99 9.37 3.69
N LEU A 20 5.76 9.14 3.22
CA LEU A 20 4.90 8.04 3.63
C LEU A 20 4.93 6.94 2.56
N ALA A 21 5.53 5.80 2.87
CA ALA A 21 5.45 4.61 2.02
C ALA A 21 4.20 3.80 2.35
N VAL A 22 3.42 3.42 1.34
CA VAL A 22 2.23 2.58 1.48
C VAL A 22 2.42 1.29 0.68
N LEU A 23 2.72 0.19 1.37
CA LEU A 23 2.89 -1.12 0.76
C LEU A 23 1.53 -1.76 0.51
N GLY A 24 1.27 -2.21 -0.72
CA GLY A 24 -0.09 -2.59 -1.14
C GLY A 24 -0.96 -1.40 -1.57
N GLY A 25 -0.35 -0.30 -2.01
CA GLY A 25 -0.94 0.97 -2.44
C GLY A 25 -2.05 0.90 -3.49
N SER A 26 -2.21 -0.21 -4.23
CA SER A 26 -3.34 -0.40 -5.16
C SER A 26 -4.64 -0.87 -4.47
N SER A 27 -4.65 -0.93 -3.14
CA SER A 27 -5.81 -1.30 -2.34
C SER A 27 -6.97 -0.32 -2.51
N ALA A 28 -8.20 -0.83 -2.43
CA ALA A 28 -9.41 -0.01 -2.31
C ALA A 28 -9.45 0.81 -1.01
N PHE A 29 -8.60 0.48 -0.03
CA PHE A 29 -8.44 1.26 1.20
C PHE A 29 -7.52 2.47 1.04
N THR A 30 -6.68 2.54 0.01
CA THR A 30 -5.79 3.69 -0.23
C THR A 30 -6.58 5.01 -0.44
N PRO A 31 -7.69 5.03 -1.22
CA PRO A 31 -8.58 6.19 -1.28
C PRO A 31 -9.08 6.68 0.09
N LEU A 32 -9.40 5.77 1.01
CA LEU A 32 -9.85 6.13 2.35
C LEU A 32 -8.71 6.72 3.18
N LEU A 33 -7.52 6.15 3.09
CA LEU A 33 -6.31 6.72 3.69
C LEU A 33 -6.05 8.13 3.15
N ALA A 34 -6.11 8.34 1.84
CA ALA A 34 -5.92 9.66 1.23
C ALA A 34 -6.95 10.69 1.73
N SER A 35 -8.22 10.26 1.90
CA SER A 35 -9.26 11.13 2.47
C SER A 35 -9.01 11.45 3.94
N ALA A 36 -8.53 10.50 4.73
CA ALA A 36 -8.19 10.73 6.14
C ALA A 36 -7.00 11.70 6.26
N LEU A 37 -5.94 11.50 5.46
CA LEU A 37 -4.79 12.40 5.40
C LEU A 37 -5.19 13.82 5.01
N ALA A 38 -6.04 13.97 3.99
CA ALA A 38 -6.55 15.28 3.58
C ALA A 38 -7.45 15.93 4.65
N GLY A 39 -8.16 15.13 5.47
CA GLY A 39 -8.94 15.63 6.60
C GLY A 39 -8.09 16.16 7.76
N LEU A 40 -6.85 15.71 7.88
CA LEU A 40 -5.87 16.18 8.86
C LEU A 40 -5.04 17.36 8.34
N ALA A 41 -5.41 17.95 7.20
CA ALA A 41 -4.69 19.07 6.61
C ALA A 41 -4.65 20.26 7.59
N GLY A 42 -3.45 20.78 7.84
CA GLY A 42 -3.20 21.83 8.83
C GLY A 42 -2.72 21.31 10.19
N GLU A 43 -2.97 20.03 10.51
CA GLU A 43 -2.43 19.34 11.68
C GLU A 43 -1.16 18.55 11.35
N ILE A 44 -1.07 18.03 10.12
CA ILE A 44 0.09 17.30 9.61
C ILE A 44 0.82 18.09 8.50
N PRO A 45 2.15 17.90 8.35
CA PRO A 45 2.88 18.48 7.24
C PRO A 45 2.40 17.91 5.90
N ARG A 46 2.67 18.66 4.82
CA ARG A 46 2.48 18.17 3.46
C ARG A 46 3.33 16.92 3.19
N LEU A 47 2.68 15.84 2.77
CA LEU A 47 3.31 14.54 2.58
C LEU A 47 3.73 14.29 1.12
N GLN A 48 4.78 13.50 0.96
CA GLN A 48 5.02 12.71 -0.25
C GLN A 48 4.57 11.28 0.03
N VAL A 49 3.58 10.79 -0.71
CA VAL A 49 3.00 9.45 -0.51
C VAL A 49 3.43 8.54 -1.65
N ARG A 50 4.13 7.45 -1.32
CA ARG A 50 4.63 6.46 -2.28
C ARG A 50 3.82 5.18 -2.17
N LEU A 51 2.97 4.95 -3.16
CA LEU A 51 2.09 3.80 -3.27
C LEU A 51 2.84 2.64 -3.95
N GLN A 52 3.16 1.60 -3.20
CA GLN A 52 3.79 0.41 -3.75
C GLN A 52 2.76 -0.66 -4.10
N GLY A 53 2.84 -1.26 -5.28
CA GLY A 53 2.00 -2.40 -5.63
C GLY A 53 2.67 -3.32 -6.66
N ARG A 54 1.86 -4.18 -7.29
CA ARG A 54 2.34 -5.18 -8.26
C ARG A 54 1.78 -4.99 -9.67
N ASN A 55 0.69 -4.23 -9.81
CA ASN A 55 -0.01 -4.04 -11.06
C ASN A 55 -0.20 -2.53 -11.34
N PRO A 56 0.51 -1.96 -12.33
CA PRO A 56 0.33 -0.58 -12.76
C PRO A 56 -1.14 -0.24 -13.07
N ALA A 57 -1.88 -1.14 -13.73
CA ALA A 57 -3.28 -0.92 -14.10
C ALA A 57 -4.20 -0.73 -12.89
N HIS A 58 -3.80 -1.19 -11.69
CA HIS A 58 -4.51 -0.92 -10.45
C HIS A 58 -3.95 0.29 -9.70
N LEU A 59 -2.63 0.52 -9.77
CA LEU A 59 -1.97 1.66 -9.11
C LEU A 59 -2.30 2.99 -9.76
N ASP A 60 -2.35 3.05 -11.09
CA ASP A 60 -2.64 4.26 -11.87
C ASP A 60 -3.96 4.92 -11.46
N PRO A 61 -5.12 4.24 -11.50
CA PRO A 61 -6.40 4.85 -11.13
C PRO A 61 -6.44 5.28 -9.66
N VAL A 62 -5.85 4.49 -8.75
CA VAL A 62 -5.80 4.82 -7.32
C VAL A 62 -4.94 6.06 -7.07
N THR A 63 -3.75 6.12 -7.66
CA THR A 63 -2.83 7.26 -7.54
C THR A 63 -3.45 8.52 -8.12
N ARG A 64 -4.09 8.41 -9.30
CA ARG A 64 -4.82 9.52 -9.93
C ARG A 64 -5.95 10.01 -9.04
N PHE A 65 -6.75 9.11 -8.47
CA PHE A 65 -7.80 9.48 -7.53
C PHE A 65 -7.24 10.24 -6.33
N CYS A 66 -6.17 9.75 -5.69
CA CYS A 66 -5.59 10.38 -4.51
C CYS A 66 -5.10 11.81 -4.80
N ASN A 67 -4.42 12.02 -5.93
CA ASN A 67 -3.97 13.35 -6.36
C ASN A 67 -5.15 14.30 -6.65
N LEU A 68 -6.18 13.83 -7.37
CA LEU A 68 -7.38 14.63 -7.64
C LEU A 68 -8.13 14.98 -6.34
N HIS A 69 -8.22 14.03 -5.43
CA HIS A 69 -8.88 14.22 -4.14
C HIS A 69 -8.16 15.24 -3.26
N ALA A 70 -6.83 15.17 -3.18
CA ALA A 70 -6.03 16.15 -2.46
C ALA A 70 -6.16 17.55 -3.07
N SER A 71 -6.06 17.66 -4.40
CA SER A 71 -6.25 18.92 -5.11
C SER A 71 -7.64 19.54 -4.88
N ALA A 72 -8.71 18.73 -4.96
CA ALA A 72 -10.08 19.20 -4.72
C ALA A 72 -10.31 19.70 -3.28
N ARG A 73 -9.50 19.25 -2.32
CA ARG A 73 -9.51 19.70 -0.92
C ARG A 73 -8.51 20.82 -0.63
N GLY A 74 -7.74 21.28 -1.63
CA GLY A 74 -6.70 22.29 -1.45
C GLY A 74 -5.50 21.81 -0.63
N VAL A 75 -5.27 20.49 -0.56
CA VAL A 75 -4.19 19.87 0.21
C VAL A 75 -3.02 19.53 -0.70
N ASP A 76 -1.80 19.94 -0.33
CA ASP A 76 -0.56 19.60 -1.03
C ASP A 76 -0.02 18.24 -0.54
N HIS A 77 -0.72 17.16 -0.88
CA HIS A 77 -0.18 15.81 -0.76
C HIS A 77 0.14 15.28 -2.16
N ALA A 78 1.37 14.85 -2.38
CA ALA A 78 1.84 14.36 -3.67
C ALA A 78 1.86 12.83 -3.65
N TYR A 79 1.04 12.20 -4.49
CA TYR A 79 0.97 10.73 -4.59
C TYR A 79 1.69 10.25 -5.85
N GLN A 80 2.59 9.29 -5.68
CA GLN A 80 3.29 8.60 -6.76
C GLN A 80 3.28 7.09 -6.50
N TRP A 81 3.47 6.27 -7.52
CA TRP A 81 3.55 4.82 -7.35
C TRP A 81 4.86 4.22 -7.87
N THR A 82 5.23 3.08 -7.32
CA THR A 82 6.31 2.23 -7.79
C THR A 82 5.92 0.75 -7.64
N LEU A 83 6.57 -0.13 -8.40
CA LEU A 83 6.44 -1.57 -8.21
C LEU A 83 7.46 -2.11 -7.20
N SER A 84 8.49 -1.33 -6.86
CA SER A 84 9.60 -1.74 -6.00
C SER A 84 9.34 -1.35 -4.54
N PRO A 85 9.25 -2.33 -3.61
CA PRO A 85 9.24 -2.05 -2.17
C PRO A 85 10.50 -1.30 -1.70
N ALA A 86 11.64 -1.56 -2.34
CA ALA A 86 12.90 -0.91 -2.02
C ALA A 86 12.86 0.59 -2.40
N GLU A 87 12.31 0.95 -3.55
CA GLU A 87 12.16 2.36 -3.93
C GLU A 87 11.11 3.07 -3.08
N ALA A 88 9.99 2.39 -2.79
CA ALA A 88 8.89 2.98 -2.04
C ALA A 88 9.32 3.41 -0.64
N MET A 89 10.08 2.56 0.05
CA MET A 89 10.47 2.80 1.43
C MET A 89 11.82 3.54 1.56
N GLU A 90 12.53 3.86 0.46
CA GLU A 90 13.83 4.55 0.51
C GLU A 90 13.73 5.95 1.11
N GLY A 91 14.31 6.13 2.29
CA GLY A 91 14.20 7.39 3.05
C GLY A 91 12.77 7.71 3.48
N ALA A 92 11.91 6.69 3.64
CA ALA A 92 10.56 6.88 4.17
C ALA A 92 10.60 7.11 5.69
N ASP A 93 9.88 8.14 6.16
CA ASP A 93 9.73 8.44 7.58
C ASP A 93 8.69 7.54 8.24
N LEU A 94 7.69 7.09 7.46
CA LEU A 94 6.66 6.17 7.92
C LEU A 94 6.34 5.14 6.83
N VAL A 95 6.14 3.89 7.25
CA VAL A 95 5.71 2.79 6.36
C VAL A 95 4.37 2.25 6.85
N VAL A 96 3.35 2.32 5.99
CA VAL A 96 2.05 1.67 6.19
C VAL A 96 2.03 0.40 5.36
N ASN A 97 1.88 -0.73 6.03
CA ASN A 97 1.75 -2.03 5.37
C ASN A 97 0.29 -2.46 5.28
N GLN A 98 -0.27 -2.42 4.08
CA GLN A 98 -1.61 -2.92 3.75
C GLN A 98 -1.55 -4.08 2.73
N VAL A 99 -0.42 -4.79 2.67
CA VAL A 99 -0.23 -5.89 1.73
C VAL A 99 -1.11 -7.06 2.12
N ARG A 100 -1.83 -7.59 1.12
CA ARG A 100 -2.57 -8.85 1.17
C ARG A 100 -1.81 -9.92 0.39
N VAL A 101 -1.02 -10.75 1.08
CA VAL A 101 -0.27 -11.82 0.43
C VAL A 101 -1.24 -12.87 -0.13
N GLY A 102 -1.11 -13.17 -1.41
CA GLY A 102 -2.05 -14.04 -2.15
C GLY A 102 -3.27 -13.31 -2.72
N GLY A 103 -3.45 -12.01 -2.43
CA GLY A 103 -4.56 -11.22 -2.99
C GLY A 103 -5.94 -11.81 -2.68
N TRP A 104 -6.89 -11.58 -3.58
CA TRP A 104 -8.25 -12.10 -3.46
C TRP A 104 -8.31 -13.62 -3.60
N GLU A 105 -7.51 -14.22 -4.49
CA GLU A 105 -7.45 -15.68 -4.65
C GLU A 105 -7.00 -16.38 -3.37
N GLY A 106 -6.00 -15.83 -2.68
CA GLY A 106 -5.56 -16.31 -1.37
C GLY A 106 -6.71 -16.27 -0.35
N ARG A 107 -7.42 -15.15 -0.27
CA ARG A 107 -8.58 -15.00 0.61
C ARG A 107 -9.70 -15.99 0.27
N THR A 108 -10.02 -16.15 -1.02
CA THR A 108 -11.02 -17.13 -1.48
C THR A 108 -10.64 -18.53 -1.01
N ARG A 109 -9.36 -18.91 -1.09
CA ARG A 109 -8.88 -20.19 -0.55
C ARG A 109 -9.04 -20.25 0.97
N ASP A 110 -8.66 -19.21 1.70
CA ASP A 110 -8.77 -19.17 3.16
C ASP A 110 -10.23 -19.34 3.63
N GLU A 111 -11.19 -18.77 2.90
CA GLU A 111 -12.61 -18.85 3.23
C GLU A 111 -13.26 -20.16 2.74
N THR A 112 -12.74 -20.81 1.69
CA THR A 112 -13.35 -22.02 1.11
C THR A 112 -12.75 -23.32 1.59
N PHE A 113 -11.45 -23.36 1.91
CA PHE A 113 -10.76 -24.54 2.41
C PHE A 113 -11.37 -25.15 3.69
N PRO A 114 -11.84 -24.36 4.68
CA PRO A 114 -12.39 -24.92 5.92
C PRO A 114 -13.78 -25.54 5.76
N LEU A 115 -14.55 -25.14 4.75
CA LEU A 115 -15.96 -25.50 4.59
C LEU A 115 -16.22 -27.02 4.49
N PRO A 116 -15.45 -27.82 3.72
CA PRO A 116 -15.67 -29.27 3.64
C PRO A 116 -15.42 -30.00 4.96
N PHE A 117 -14.75 -29.37 5.92
CA PHE A 117 -14.45 -29.93 7.24
C PHE A 117 -15.44 -29.46 8.31
N GLY A 118 -16.49 -28.73 7.93
CA GLY A 118 -17.51 -28.21 8.86
C GLY A 118 -17.08 -26.98 9.66
N TYR A 119 -15.98 -26.32 9.28
CA TYR A 119 -15.53 -25.08 9.90
C TYR A 119 -15.95 -23.85 9.08
N PRO A 120 -16.25 -22.71 9.72
CA PRO A 120 -16.52 -21.47 9.00
C PRO A 120 -15.26 -20.97 8.28
N GLY A 121 -15.47 -20.38 7.10
CA GLY A 121 -14.44 -19.69 6.35
C GLY A 121 -14.24 -18.27 6.86
N ASP A 122 -13.01 -17.91 7.20
CA ASP A 122 -12.65 -16.55 7.59
C ASP A 122 -11.19 -16.25 7.21
N GLU A 123 -10.92 -15.01 6.83
CA GLU A 123 -9.60 -14.54 6.42
C GLU A 123 -8.59 -14.49 7.59
N THR A 124 -9.07 -14.27 8.81
CA THR A 124 -8.27 -13.83 9.97
C THR A 124 -8.33 -14.80 11.15
N ILE A 125 -9.41 -15.58 11.27
CA ILE A 125 -9.59 -16.55 12.35
C ILE A 125 -9.79 -17.97 11.80
N GLY A 126 -9.60 -18.96 12.67
CA GLY A 126 -9.78 -20.37 12.32
C GLY A 126 -8.75 -20.90 11.31
N PRO A 127 -9.05 -22.02 10.62
CA PRO A 127 -8.11 -22.64 9.69
C PRO A 127 -7.72 -21.74 8.51
N GLY A 128 -8.66 -20.94 8.00
CA GLY A 128 -8.40 -19.93 6.96
C GLY A 128 -7.45 -18.84 7.42
N GLY A 129 -7.71 -18.27 8.60
CA GLY A 129 -6.83 -17.31 9.26
C GLY A 129 -5.41 -17.81 9.46
N LEU A 130 -5.25 -19.06 9.93
CA LEU A 130 -3.94 -19.67 10.09
C LEU A 130 -3.20 -19.80 8.74
N LEU A 131 -3.90 -20.23 7.68
CA LEU A 131 -3.31 -20.35 6.34
C LEU A 131 -2.88 -18.98 5.80
N SER A 132 -3.69 -17.94 6.01
CA SER A 132 -3.38 -16.56 5.67
C SER A 132 -2.13 -16.06 6.41
N ALA A 133 -2.04 -16.32 7.71
CA ALA A 133 -0.89 -15.95 8.54
C ALA A 133 0.40 -16.65 8.10
N LEU A 134 0.37 -17.97 7.89
CA LEU A 134 1.52 -18.74 7.43
C LEU A 134 2.02 -18.27 6.06
N ARG A 135 1.11 -17.98 5.13
CA ARG A 135 1.43 -17.43 3.82
C ARG A 135 2.05 -16.02 3.90
N SER A 136 1.62 -15.22 4.87
CA SER A 136 2.03 -13.83 5.02
C SER A 136 3.34 -13.66 5.81
N ALA A 137 3.65 -14.57 6.73
CA ALA A 137 4.77 -14.45 7.66
C ALA A 137 6.12 -14.17 6.96
N GLY A 138 6.48 -14.99 5.97
CA GLY A 138 7.74 -14.82 5.23
C GLY A 138 7.86 -13.47 4.52
N PRO A 139 6.92 -13.14 3.60
CA PRO A 139 6.94 -11.87 2.88
C PRO A 139 6.89 -10.64 3.78
N VAL A 140 6.11 -10.66 4.88
CA VAL A 140 6.05 -9.52 5.82
C VAL A 140 7.37 -9.36 6.58
N LEU A 141 8.02 -10.45 6.99
CA LEU A 141 9.35 -10.38 7.61
C LEU A 141 10.41 -9.84 6.65
N GLU A 142 10.34 -10.19 5.37
CA GLU A 142 11.22 -9.65 4.33
C GLU A 142 11.04 -8.13 4.18
N LEU A 143 9.80 -7.65 4.11
CA LEU A 143 9.49 -6.22 4.09
C LEU A 143 9.99 -5.52 5.36
N GLY A 144 9.84 -6.15 6.53
CA GLY A 144 10.36 -5.62 7.80
C GLY A 144 11.88 -5.49 7.82
N ARG A 145 12.62 -6.50 7.31
CA ARG A 145 14.08 -6.41 7.16
C ARG A 145 14.49 -5.31 6.20
N LEU A 146 13.78 -5.17 5.09
CA LEU A 146 14.03 -4.10 4.11
C LEU A 146 13.77 -2.71 4.68
N ALA A 147 12.78 -2.57 5.58
CA ALA A 147 12.53 -1.33 6.30
C ALA A 147 13.62 -1.03 7.35
N ALA A 148 14.08 -2.04 8.08
CA ALA A 148 15.09 -1.89 9.15
C ALA A 148 16.53 -1.71 8.65
N GLY A 149 16.84 -2.17 7.44
CA GLY A 149 18.17 -2.03 6.83
C GLY A 149 18.44 -0.64 6.22
N ARG A 150 17.70 0.39 6.63
CA ARG A 150 17.81 1.77 6.12
C ARG A 150 18.27 2.74 7.18
#